data_AF-A0A7C5EKL0-F1
#
_entry.id   AF-A0A7C5EKL0-F1
#
_cell.length_a   1.000
_cell.length_b   1.000
_cell.length_c   1.000
_cell.angle_alpha   90.00
_cell.angle_beta   90.00
_cell.angle_gamma   90.00
#
_symmetry.space_group_name_H-M   'P 1'
#
loop_
_entity.id
_entity.type
_entity.pdbx_description
1 polymer ?
#
loop_
_entity_poly.entity_id
_entity_poly.type
_entity_poly.pdbx_seq_one_letter_code
_entity_poly.pdbx_strand_id
1 'polypeptide(L)'
;MATGRRIGRLFLTSLIRCFLENRSSGTSAQIRFQRSARVSRGRVRRSLDEPQAEKGECRMDNDRMAWFREAKFGMFIHWGLYSLLKRGEWVMHSEALPAEKYRALAEEMDPGRDAVRQWIRLAARAGMKYVVLTAKHHDGFCLFNTQLTDFNSAARGAGRDYVREFVEACRGEGLRVGLYYSLGDWSLPAYQAAAAGDSAQASALALFIRGQIRELLTNYGRIDILWYDGAWYDGKYLTPEILGMAETNAMVRELQPDIIINDRSGLGGDFSTCENECRPAPMGRDWEMCTCINDIWGYCEHDYNYKTFNQLVFLLVNCATQGGNLLLNISPRGDGSVPEEQERRLSAVGAWLETHGESIFGVERLPGAFFPAGRIARKAETLYLHAFYWPGTVMRVPDVPKRMVNWAPGRTVLSGEILTTGMSVRCGWDGSTLVLDGLPASPPDKADTVIRVSPAGV
;
A
#
# COMPACT_ATOMS: atom_id res chain seq x y z
N MET A 1 24.56 51.11 -17.63
CA MET A 1 24.74 49.97 -16.70
C MET A 1 23.57 49.03 -16.87
N ALA A 2 23.73 47.99 -17.68
CA ALA A 2 22.69 46.99 -17.91
C ALA A 2 23.39 45.67 -18.28
N THR A 3 23.47 44.74 -17.33
CA THR A 3 23.76 43.32 -17.59
C THR A 3 23.34 42.52 -16.36
N GLY A 4 22.64 41.41 -16.59
CA GLY A 4 22.46 40.36 -15.57
C GLY A 4 21.02 39.91 -15.36
N ARG A 5 20.44 39.18 -16.32
CA ARG A 5 19.40 38.15 -16.11
C ARG A 5 19.03 37.49 -17.45
N ARG A 6 19.84 36.52 -17.90
CA ARG A 6 19.48 35.61 -19.02
C ARG A 6 20.47 34.43 -19.12
N ILE A 7 20.53 33.57 -18.10
CA ILE A 7 21.30 32.31 -18.19
C ILE A 7 20.51 31.09 -17.64
N GLY A 8 19.44 31.26 -16.85
CA GLY A 8 18.74 30.13 -16.21
C GLY A 8 17.69 29.38 -17.04
N ARG A 9 17.35 29.80 -18.27
CA ARG A 9 16.21 29.23 -19.05
C ARG A 9 16.61 28.36 -20.24
N LEU A 10 17.88 28.37 -20.66
CA LEU A 10 18.32 27.66 -21.86
C LEU A 10 18.86 26.25 -21.61
N PHE A 11 19.32 25.95 -20.38
CA PHE A 11 19.88 24.63 -20.07
C PHE A 11 18.81 23.54 -19.87
N LEU A 12 17.62 23.88 -19.34
CA LEU A 12 16.57 22.88 -19.09
C LEU A 12 15.81 22.49 -20.37
N THR A 13 15.62 23.42 -21.31
CA THR A 13 14.96 23.15 -22.59
C THR A 13 15.83 22.39 -23.60
N SER A 14 17.16 22.49 -23.49
CA SER A 14 18.06 21.82 -24.46
C SER A 14 18.28 20.33 -24.16
N LEU A 15 18.11 19.90 -22.90
CA LEU A 15 18.13 18.49 -22.51
C LEU A 15 16.84 17.75 -22.92
N ILE A 16 15.70 18.45 -22.94
CA ILE A 16 14.41 17.88 -23.38
C ILE A 16 14.38 17.66 -24.91
N ARG A 17 15.15 18.40 -25.70
CA ARG A 17 15.14 18.22 -27.16
C ARG A 17 15.97 17.03 -27.66
N CYS A 18 16.96 16.59 -26.89
CA CYS A 18 17.73 15.37 -27.19
C CYS A 18 16.97 14.09 -26.76
N PHE A 19 15.86 14.25 -26.05
CA PHE A 19 15.01 13.18 -25.50
C PHE A 19 14.15 12.47 -26.55
N LEU A 20 13.91 13.10 -27.71
CA LEU A 20 12.93 12.63 -28.70
C LEU A 20 13.54 12.04 -29.98
N GLU A 21 14.83 12.22 -30.25
CA GLU A 21 15.44 11.79 -31.51
C GLU A 21 16.56 10.78 -31.31
N ASN A 22 16.29 9.58 -31.82
CA ASN A 22 17.12 8.38 -31.82
C ASN A 22 18.38 8.57 -32.68
N ARG A 23 19.58 8.62 -32.08
CA ARG A 23 20.84 8.40 -32.82
C ARG A 23 21.82 7.54 -32.03
N SER A 24 21.94 6.30 -32.48
CA SER A 24 23.00 5.35 -32.15
C SER A 24 24.29 5.67 -32.92
N SER A 25 25.43 5.65 -32.25
CA SER A 25 26.71 5.30 -32.88
C SER A 25 27.58 4.59 -31.85
N GLY A 26 27.75 3.27 -32.04
CA GLY A 26 28.52 2.43 -31.14
C GLY A 26 30.03 2.54 -31.35
N THR A 27 30.78 2.06 -30.36
CA THR A 27 32.00 1.27 -30.58
C THR A 27 32.39 0.55 -29.29
N SER A 28 32.58 -0.75 -29.43
CA SER A 28 32.97 -1.71 -28.41
C SER A 28 34.48 -1.69 -28.14
N ALA A 29 34.89 -1.75 -26.87
CA ALA A 29 36.27 -2.05 -26.47
C ALA A 29 36.28 -3.12 -25.37
N GLN A 30 36.85 -4.29 -25.70
CA GLN A 30 37.12 -5.39 -24.78
C GLN A 30 38.28 -5.05 -23.85
N ILE A 31 38.14 -5.33 -22.54
CA ILE A 31 39.26 -5.29 -21.58
C ILE A 31 39.43 -6.69 -20.95
N ARG A 32 40.62 -7.26 -21.17
CA ARG A 32 41.13 -8.49 -20.55
C ARG A 32 41.51 -8.24 -19.10
N PHE A 33 41.06 -9.11 -18.18
CA PHE A 33 41.58 -9.16 -16.81
C PHE A 33 42.63 -10.27 -16.67
N GLN A 34 43.85 -9.90 -16.28
CA GLN A 34 44.89 -10.82 -15.79
C GLN A 34 44.70 -11.08 -14.30
N ARG A 35 44.79 -12.36 -13.93
CA ARG A 35 44.83 -12.85 -12.54
C ARG A 35 46.27 -12.74 -12.00
N SER A 36 46.44 -12.22 -10.79
CA SER A 36 47.39 -12.80 -9.83
C SER A 36 47.07 -12.36 -8.40
N ALA A 37 47.04 -13.32 -7.47
CA ALA A 37 47.71 -13.24 -6.17
C ALA A 37 47.43 -14.54 -5.38
N ARG A 38 48.51 -15.26 -5.07
CA ARG A 38 48.57 -16.30 -4.03
C ARG A 38 48.46 -15.63 -2.66
N VAL A 39 47.72 -16.24 -1.73
CA VAL A 39 47.89 -15.99 -0.29
C VAL A 39 48.03 -17.32 0.44
N SER A 40 49.09 -17.39 1.23
CA SER A 40 49.54 -18.49 2.07
C SER A 40 48.65 -18.69 3.28
N ARG A 41 48.51 -19.96 3.71
CA ARG A 41 47.83 -20.35 4.94
C ARG A 41 48.69 -20.03 6.16
N GLY A 42 48.17 -19.22 7.08
CA GLY A 42 48.71 -19.01 8.42
C GLY A 42 47.58 -19.06 9.45
N ARG A 43 47.66 -20.03 10.36
CA ARG A 43 46.69 -20.27 11.45
C ARG A 43 47.12 -19.40 12.64
N VAL A 44 46.29 -18.45 13.07
CA VAL A 44 46.50 -17.68 14.31
C VAL A 44 45.19 -17.66 15.10
N ARG A 45 45.24 -18.20 16.32
CA ARG A 45 44.21 -18.03 17.36
C ARG A 45 44.32 -16.61 17.92
N ARG A 46 43.21 -15.89 18.04
CA ARG A 46 43.05 -14.73 18.94
C ARG A 46 41.65 -14.73 19.55
N SER A 47 41.59 -14.83 20.87
CA SER A 47 40.50 -14.37 21.71
C SER A 47 40.70 -12.87 21.95
N LEU A 48 39.71 -12.03 21.67
CA LEU A 48 39.58 -10.68 22.24
C LEU A 48 38.11 -10.24 22.23
N ASP A 49 37.73 -9.65 23.35
CA ASP A 49 36.40 -9.26 23.82
C ASP A 49 35.58 -8.37 22.87
N GLU A 50 34.25 -8.58 22.89
CA GLU A 50 33.27 -7.71 22.23
C GLU A 50 33.06 -6.41 23.04
N PRO A 51 33.02 -5.22 22.39
CA PRO A 51 32.67 -3.99 23.07
C PRO A 51 31.15 -3.90 23.30
N GLN A 52 30.74 -3.77 24.56
CA GLN A 52 29.39 -3.38 24.96
C GLN A 52 29.11 -1.95 24.46
N ALA A 53 28.16 -1.81 23.53
CA ALA A 53 27.62 -0.52 23.13
C ALA A 53 26.66 -0.01 24.21
N GLU A 54 26.99 1.15 24.79
CA GLU A 54 26.13 1.91 25.71
C GLU A 54 24.83 2.30 25.02
N LYS A 55 23.70 2.01 25.67
CA LYS A 55 22.36 2.44 25.25
C LYS A 55 22.19 3.93 25.52
N GLY A 56 22.46 4.75 24.50
CA GLY A 56 21.90 6.09 24.41
C GLY A 56 20.46 6.00 23.92
N GLU A 57 19.49 6.10 24.83
CA GLU A 57 18.08 6.32 24.46
C GLU A 57 17.91 7.76 23.96
N CYS A 58 17.96 7.94 22.64
CA CYS A 58 17.28 9.04 21.98
C CYS A 58 15.90 8.53 21.55
N ARG A 59 14.89 8.63 22.44
CA ARG A 59 13.50 8.44 22.06
C ARG A 59 13.08 9.62 21.19
N MET A 60 13.12 9.43 19.87
CA MET A 60 12.45 10.31 18.92
C MET A 60 10.94 10.15 19.11
N ASP A 61 10.29 11.17 19.67
CA ASP A 61 8.85 11.23 19.97
C ASP A 61 7.97 11.44 18.72
N ASN A 62 8.34 10.83 17.58
CA ASN A 62 7.55 10.91 16.35
C ASN A 62 7.48 9.54 15.66
N ASP A 63 6.60 8.69 16.20
CA ASP A 63 6.27 7.42 15.57
C ASP A 63 5.30 7.65 14.39
N ARG A 64 5.87 8.07 13.24
CA ARG A 64 5.12 8.35 12.00
C ARG A 64 4.25 7.18 11.52
N MET A 65 4.54 5.96 12.00
CA MET A 65 3.83 4.73 11.64
C MET A 65 2.63 4.44 12.57
N ALA A 66 2.45 5.19 13.65
CA ALA A 66 1.37 4.96 14.61
C ALA A 66 -0.01 4.98 13.96
N TRP A 67 -0.30 6.01 13.15
CA TRP A 67 -1.58 6.10 12.44
C TRP A 67 -1.78 4.94 11.47
N PHE A 68 -0.70 4.48 10.82
CA PHE A 68 -0.75 3.40 9.84
C PHE A 68 -1.11 2.08 10.52
N ARG A 69 -0.49 1.79 11.68
CA ARG A 69 -0.83 0.61 12.49
C ARG A 69 -2.24 0.68 13.07
N GLU A 70 -2.77 1.87 13.34
CA GLU A 70 -4.16 2.03 13.78
C GLU A 70 -5.16 1.81 12.64
N ALA A 71 -4.80 2.27 11.43
CA ALA A 71 -5.70 2.36 10.29
C ALA A 71 -6.24 1.01 9.81
N LYS A 72 -5.40 -0.04 9.72
CA LYS A 72 -5.69 -1.41 9.26
C LYS A 72 -6.33 -1.60 7.87
N PHE A 73 -7.08 -0.64 7.35
CA PHE A 73 -7.89 -0.77 6.15
C PHE A 73 -7.85 0.50 5.31
N GLY A 74 -7.42 0.35 4.05
CA GLY A 74 -7.35 1.42 3.06
C GLY A 74 -7.93 1.03 1.71
N MET A 75 -8.22 2.03 0.90
CA MET A 75 -8.65 1.85 -0.50
C MET A 75 -7.47 2.05 -1.45
N PHE A 76 -7.30 1.14 -2.41
CA PHE A 76 -6.49 1.40 -3.60
C PHE A 76 -7.39 1.82 -4.76
N ILE A 77 -6.94 2.74 -5.60
CA ILE A 77 -7.64 3.14 -6.82
C ILE A 77 -6.67 3.06 -7.99
N HIS A 78 -6.92 2.10 -8.88
CA HIS A 78 -6.26 2.02 -10.18
C HIS A 78 -7.20 2.58 -11.25
N TRP A 79 -6.89 3.79 -11.69
CA TRP A 79 -7.61 4.47 -12.76
C TRP A 79 -6.65 5.24 -13.67
N GLY A 80 -6.96 5.25 -14.97
CA GLY A 80 -6.11 5.84 -16.00
C GLY A 80 -6.66 5.54 -17.40
N LEU A 81 -5.86 5.75 -18.44
CA LEU A 81 -6.29 5.54 -19.83
C LEU A 81 -6.69 4.08 -20.10
N TYR A 82 -6.05 3.13 -19.42
CA TYR A 82 -6.40 1.71 -19.51
C TYR A 82 -7.86 1.42 -19.13
N SER A 83 -8.50 2.26 -18.31
CA SER A 83 -9.92 2.10 -17.96
C SER A 83 -10.86 2.37 -19.14
N LEU A 84 -10.42 3.09 -20.18
CA LEU A 84 -11.18 3.27 -21.43
C LEU A 84 -11.17 1.98 -22.27
N LEU A 85 -10.08 1.21 -22.18
CA LEU A 85 -9.89 -0.02 -22.95
C LEU A 85 -10.56 -1.24 -22.28
N LYS A 86 -10.83 -1.16 -20.98
CA LYS A 86 -11.59 -2.16 -20.21
C LYS A 86 -10.98 -3.58 -20.21
N ARG A 87 -9.65 -3.69 -20.31
CA ARG A 87 -8.91 -4.96 -20.36
C ARG A 87 -7.74 -5.01 -19.37
N GLY A 88 -7.82 -4.21 -18.30
CA GLY A 88 -6.76 -4.11 -17.30
C GLY A 88 -5.65 -3.12 -17.66
N GLU A 89 -4.87 -2.78 -16.64
CA GLU A 89 -3.84 -1.74 -16.65
C GLU A 89 -2.58 -2.09 -17.45
N TRP A 90 -2.38 -3.38 -17.75
CA TRP A 90 -1.26 -3.87 -18.56
C TRP A 90 -1.53 -3.92 -20.06
N VAL A 91 -2.74 -3.58 -20.50
CA VAL A 91 -3.18 -3.70 -21.90
C VAL A 91 -2.22 -3.06 -22.90
N MET A 92 -1.60 -1.92 -22.57
CA MET A 92 -0.60 -1.27 -23.42
C MET A 92 0.58 -2.21 -23.73
N HIS A 93 1.10 -2.88 -22.69
CA HIS A 93 2.24 -3.78 -22.81
C HIS A 93 1.83 -5.14 -23.38
N SER A 94 0.80 -5.77 -22.81
CA SER A 94 0.38 -7.13 -23.18
C SER A 94 -0.12 -7.26 -24.62
N GLU A 95 -0.73 -6.22 -25.18
CA GLU A 95 -1.19 -6.19 -26.57
C GLU A 95 -0.21 -5.46 -27.50
N ALA A 96 0.95 -5.03 -26.98
CA ALA A 96 1.95 -4.25 -27.72
C ALA A 96 1.34 -3.05 -28.47
N LEU A 97 0.46 -2.31 -27.79
CA LEU A 97 -0.23 -1.18 -28.40
C LEU A 97 0.78 -0.09 -28.80
N PRO A 98 0.69 0.46 -30.03
CA PRO A 98 1.57 1.55 -30.44
C PRO A 98 1.42 2.75 -29.50
N ALA A 99 2.54 3.27 -29.00
CA ALA A 99 2.55 4.35 -28.01
C ALA A 99 1.75 5.57 -28.47
N GLU A 100 1.82 5.94 -29.75
CA GLU A 100 1.02 7.05 -30.32
C GLU A 100 -0.48 6.80 -30.20
N LYS A 101 -0.96 5.58 -30.53
CA LYS A 101 -2.37 5.22 -30.42
C LYS A 101 -2.84 5.22 -28.97
N TYR A 102 -2.02 4.70 -28.06
CA TYR A 102 -2.35 4.70 -26.64
C TYR A 102 -2.39 6.13 -26.08
N ARG A 103 -1.45 6.99 -26.48
CA ARG A 103 -1.43 8.40 -26.07
C ARG A 103 -2.66 9.17 -26.54
N ALA A 104 -3.22 8.83 -27.70
CA ALA A 104 -4.43 9.46 -28.23
C ALA A 104 -5.66 9.25 -27.33
N LEU A 105 -5.70 8.17 -26.53
CA LEU A 105 -6.79 7.92 -25.57
C LEU A 105 -6.93 9.03 -24.52
N ALA A 106 -5.87 9.80 -24.27
CA ALA A 106 -5.92 10.91 -23.33
C ALA A 106 -6.94 11.98 -23.72
N GLU A 107 -7.25 12.13 -25.02
CA GLU A 107 -8.25 13.09 -25.49
C GLU A 107 -9.69 12.60 -25.27
N GLU A 108 -9.88 11.30 -25.05
CA GLU A 108 -11.20 10.67 -24.81
C GLU A 108 -11.56 10.62 -23.31
N MET A 109 -10.63 10.98 -22.43
CA MET A 109 -10.80 10.89 -20.99
C MET A 109 -11.67 12.05 -20.47
N ASP A 110 -12.95 11.76 -20.24
CA ASP A 110 -13.94 12.72 -19.72
C ASP A 110 -14.85 12.07 -18.65
N PRO A 111 -14.35 11.85 -17.42
CA PRO A 111 -15.15 11.30 -16.34
C PRO A 111 -16.19 12.30 -15.83
N GLY A 112 -17.24 11.77 -15.19
CA GLY A 112 -18.22 12.58 -14.48
C GLY A 112 -17.58 13.59 -13.52
N ARG A 113 -18.18 14.78 -13.38
CA ARG A 113 -17.64 15.87 -12.55
C ARG A 113 -17.40 15.46 -11.09
N ASP A 114 -18.23 14.57 -10.55
CA ASP A 114 -18.13 14.10 -9.17
C ASP A 114 -17.49 12.71 -9.01
N ALA A 115 -16.92 12.13 -10.07
CA ALA A 115 -16.36 10.77 -10.03
C ALA A 115 -15.37 10.58 -8.87
N VAL A 116 -14.36 11.45 -8.76
CA VAL A 116 -13.35 11.38 -7.70
C VAL A 116 -13.97 11.48 -6.31
N ARG A 117 -14.91 12.42 -6.11
CA ARG A 117 -15.62 12.57 -4.83
C ARG A 117 -16.44 11.33 -4.47
N GLN A 118 -17.04 10.66 -5.46
CA GLN A 118 -17.81 9.43 -5.23
C GLN A 118 -16.92 8.29 -4.72
N TRP A 119 -15.70 8.15 -5.27
CA TRP A 119 -14.75 7.13 -4.78
C TRP A 119 -14.38 7.35 -3.33
N ILE A 120 -14.08 8.61 -2.97
CA ILE A 120 -13.66 8.93 -1.60
C ILE A 120 -14.81 8.76 -0.60
N ARG A 121 -16.03 9.18 -0.97
CA ARG A 121 -17.21 8.91 -0.16
C ARG A 121 -17.46 7.42 0.02
N LEU A 122 -17.22 6.61 -1.01
CA LEU A 122 -17.31 5.16 -0.90
C LEU A 122 -16.28 4.62 0.10
N ALA A 123 -15.02 5.10 0.04
CA ALA A 123 -13.98 4.71 1.00
C ALA A 123 -14.37 5.05 2.45
N ALA A 124 -14.87 6.28 2.67
CA ALA A 124 -15.32 6.73 3.99
C ALA A 124 -16.48 5.88 4.51
N ARG A 125 -17.52 5.63 3.68
CA ARG A 125 -18.64 4.75 4.03
C ARG A 125 -18.22 3.30 4.28
N ALA A 126 -17.19 2.82 3.58
CA ALA A 126 -16.63 1.49 3.80
C ALA A 126 -15.77 1.39 5.08
N GLY A 127 -15.62 2.47 5.85
CA GLY A 127 -14.86 2.50 7.10
C GLY A 127 -13.34 2.59 6.93
N MET A 128 -12.84 2.70 5.70
CA MET A 128 -11.41 2.82 5.41
C MET A 128 -10.83 4.11 5.99
N LYS A 129 -9.53 4.12 6.29
CA LYS A 129 -8.85 5.26 6.96
C LYS A 129 -7.89 6.02 6.06
N TYR A 130 -7.55 5.45 4.91
CA TYR A 130 -6.64 6.04 3.94
C TYR A 130 -6.97 5.54 2.53
N VAL A 131 -6.56 6.32 1.53
CA VAL A 131 -6.74 5.98 0.12
C VAL A 131 -5.43 6.19 -0.64
N VAL A 132 -5.08 5.27 -1.53
CA VAL A 132 -3.93 5.36 -2.43
C VAL A 132 -4.43 5.44 -3.88
N LEU A 133 -4.15 6.54 -4.57
CA LEU A 133 -4.50 6.74 -5.98
C LEU A 133 -3.28 6.59 -6.89
N THR A 134 -3.43 5.92 -8.03
CA THR A 134 -2.42 5.91 -9.11
C THR A 134 -2.19 7.30 -9.70
N ALA A 135 -1.27 8.09 -9.14
CA ALA A 135 -0.88 9.38 -9.71
C ALA A 135 -0.25 9.20 -11.10
N LYS A 136 0.50 8.11 -11.28
CA LYS A 136 1.02 7.63 -12.56
C LYS A 136 1.20 6.12 -12.52
N HIS A 137 0.66 5.40 -13.51
CA HIS A 137 0.87 3.96 -13.69
C HIS A 137 2.01 3.68 -14.70
N HIS A 138 2.28 2.41 -15.00
CA HIS A 138 3.34 1.99 -15.92
C HIS A 138 3.20 2.57 -17.34
N ASP A 139 1.98 2.90 -17.77
CA ASP A 139 1.72 3.49 -19.08
C ASP A 139 2.25 4.94 -19.22
N GLY A 140 2.67 5.56 -18.11
CA GLY A 140 3.26 6.89 -18.07
C GLY A 140 2.25 8.05 -18.03
N PHE A 141 0.94 7.77 -18.12
CA PHE A 141 -0.06 8.84 -18.08
C PHE A 141 -0.21 9.41 -16.66
N CYS A 142 -0.04 10.71 -16.53
CA CYS A 142 -0.08 11.39 -15.23
C CYS A 142 -1.48 11.94 -14.93
N LEU A 143 -2.06 11.55 -13.79
CA LEU A 143 -3.35 12.08 -13.28
C LEU A 143 -3.22 13.46 -12.61
N PHE A 144 -2.09 14.13 -12.78
CA PHE A 144 -1.75 15.37 -12.10
C PHE A 144 -1.08 16.36 -13.06
N ASN A 145 -1.13 17.65 -12.74
CA ASN A 145 -0.59 18.71 -13.59
C ASN A 145 0.95 18.81 -13.49
N THR A 146 1.66 17.89 -14.11
CA THR A 146 3.13 17.91 -14.23
C THR A 146 3.60 18.87 -15.32
N GLN A 147 4.71 19.57 -15.07
CA GLN A 147 5.38 20.42 -16.08
C GLN A 147 6.43 19.65 -16.89
N LEU A 148 6.64 18.36 -16.62
CA LEU A 148 7.72 17.57 -17.20
C LEU A 148 7.31 16.76 -18.45
N THR A 149 6.01 16.61 -18.68
CA THR A 149 5.45 15.95 -19.86
C THR A 149 4.05 16.49 -20.14
N ASP A 150 3.67 16.57 -21.41
CA ASP A 150 2.30 16.90 -21.83
C ASP A 150 1.35 15.70 -21.78
N PHE A 151 1.86 14.52 -21.40
CA PHE A 151 1.07 13.30 -21.24
C PHE A 151 0.43 13.22 -19.87
N ASN A 152 -0.44 14.20 -19.61
CA ASN A 152 -1.11 14.33 -18.32
C ASN A 152 -2.53 14.86 -18.48
N SER A 153 -3.38 14.53 -17.52
CA SER A 153 -4.80 14.88 -17.47
C SER A 153 -5.12 16.38 -17.40
N ALA A 154 -4.19 17.22 -16.95
CA ALA A 154 -4.39 18.67 -16.93
C ALA A 154 -4.13 19.32 -18.30
N ALA A 155 -3.30 18.70 -19.13
CA ALA A 155 -2.97 19.16 -20.47
C ALA A 155 -3.83 18.51 -21.57
N ARG A 156 -4.53 17.40 -21.27
CA ARG A 156 -5.24 16.54 -22.23
C ARG A 156 -6.69 16.29 -21.80
N GLY A 157 -7.54 15.90 -22.74
CA GLY A 157 -8.92 15.49 -22.45
C GLY A 157 -9.69 16.58 -21.70
N ALA A 158 -10.34 16.22 -20.58
CA ALA A 158 -11.09 17.17 -19.77
C ALA A 158 -10.27 18.30 -19.11
N GLY A 159 -8.92 18.26 -19.18
CA GLY A 159 -8.06 19.34 -18.67
C GLY A 159 -8.14 19.51 -17.15
N ARG A 160 -8.22 18.40 -16.41
CA ARG A 160 -8.45 18.36 -14.97
C ARG A 160 -7.24 17.81 -14.22
N ASP A 161 -7.01 18.34 -13.03
CA ASP A 161 -5.98 17.86 -12.10
C ASP A 161 -6.62 16.88 -11.10
N TYR A 162 -6.71 15.60 -11.49
CA TYR A 162 -7.43 14.60 -10.69
C TYR A 162 -6.75 14.28 -9.36
N VAL A 163 -5.42 14.38 -9.26
CA VAL A 163 -4.72 14.25 -7.97
C VAL A 163 -5.10 15.38 -7.02
N ARG A 164 -5.30 16.61 -7.50
CA ARG A 164 -5.82 17.71 -6.67
C ARG A 164 -7.22 17.44 -6.16
N GLU A 165 -8.13 17.05 -7.06
CA GLU A 165 -9.51 16.71 -6.68
C GLU A 165 -9.54 15.55 -5.67
N PHE A 166 -8.68 14.57 -5.84
CA PHE A 166 -8.52 13.41 -4.96
C PHE A 166 -8.06 13.83 -3.56
N VAL A 167 -6.99 14.60 -3.48
CA VAL A 167 -6.43 15.07 -2.22
C VAL A 167 -7.45 15.94 -1.46
N GLU A 168 -8.14 16.83 -2.16
CA GLU A 168 -9.18 17.69 -1.57
C GLU A 168 -10.37 16.86 -1.07
N ALA A 169 -10.82 15.87 -1.84
CA ALA A 169 -11.90 14.98 -1.44
C ALA A 169 -11.51 14.15 -0.20
N CYS A 170 -10.32 13.53 -0.19
CA CYS A 170 -9.83 12.77 0.98
C CYS A 170 -9.81 13.62 2.24
N ARG A 171 -9.29 14.86 2.15
CA ARG A 171 -9.28 15.79 3.29
C ARG A 171 -10.68 16.16 3.76
N GLY A 172 -11.62 16.34 2.84
CA GLY A 172 -13.02 16.62 3.15
C GLY A 172 -13.70 15.51 3.95
N GLU A 173 -13.31 14.25 3.71
CA GLU A 173 -13.84 13.06 4.41
C GLU A 173 -12.94 12.60 5.58
N GLY A 174 -11.88 13.36 5.92
CA GLY A 174 -10.96 13.02 7.01
C GLY A 174 -10.06 11.81 6.75
N LEU A 175 -9.86 11.43 5.48
CA LEU A 175 -9.04 10.31 5.07
C LEU A 175 -7.59 10.73 4.84
N ARG A 176 -6.65 9.85 5.24
CA ARG A 176 -5.22 10.00 4.94
C ARG A 176 -4.97 9.81 3.44
N VAL A 177 -4.03 10.57 2.91
CA VAL A 177 -3.79 10.70 1.46
C VAL A 177 -2.56 9.91 1.05
N GLY A 178 -2.73 8.93 0.17
CA GLY A 178 -1.65 8.17 -0.45
C GLY A 178 -1.61 8.36 -1.96
N LEU A 179 -0.40 8.39 -2.51
CA LEU A 179 -0.18 8.44 -3.95
C LEU A 179 0.69 7.27 -4.37
N TYR A 180 0.18 6.48 -5.30
CA TYR A 180 0.96 5.49 -6.03
C TYR A 180 1.71 6.17 -7.16
N TYR A 181 2.97 5.80 -7.32
CA TYR A 181 3.81 6.30 -8.40
C TYR A 181 4.63 5.15 -9.00
N SER A 182 4.42 4.88 -10.30
CA SER A 182 5.28 3.94 -10.99
C SER A 182 6.64 4.53 -11.35
N LEU A 183 7.69 3.85 -10.88
CA LEU A 183 9.07 4.05 -11.27
C LEU A 183 9.32 3.59 -12.72
N GLY A 184 8.48 2.68 -13.21
CA GLY A 184 8.45 2.26 -14.61
C GLY A 184 7.60 3.18 -15.47
N ASP A 185 8.05 3.37 -16.71
CA ASP A 185 7.36 4.23 -17.67
C ASP A 185 7.53 3.70 -19.10
N TRP A 186 6.54 2.93 -19.57
CA TRP A 186 6.53 2.35 -20.91
C TRP A 186 6.37 3.41 -22.01
N SER A 187 5.97 4.63 -21.67
CA SER A 187 5.90 5.73 -22.64
C SER A 187 7.27 6.33 -22.96
N LEU A 188 8.29 6.04 -22.14
CA LEU A 188 9.62 6.63 -22.24
C LEU A 188 10.66 5.62 -22.78
N PRO A 189 11.24 5.86 -23.97
CA PRO A 189 12.36 5.04 -24.46
C PRO A 189 13.55 4.98 -23.48
N ALA A 190 13.73 6.06 -22.68
CA ALA A 190 14.75 6.13 -21.63
C ALA A 190 14.63 4.99 -20.61
N TYR A 191 13.42 4.49 -20.35
CA TYR A 191 13.20 3.41 -19.39
C TYR A 191 13.82 2.09 -19.86
N GLN A 192 13.53 1.70 -21.10
CA GLN A 192 14.14 0.53 -21.73
C GLN A 192 15.66 0.68 -21.88
N ALA A 193 16.14 1.87 -22.26
CA ALA A 193 17.57 2.12 -22.41
C ALA A 193 18.32 2.04 -21.07
N ALA A 194 17.74 2.58 -19.99
CA ALA A 194 18.29 2.44 -18.64
C ALA A 194 18.37 0.96 -18.23
N ALA A 195 17.32 0.17 -18.51
CA ALA A 195 17.32 -1.28 -18.27
C ALA A 195 18.35 -2.05 -19.12
N ALA A 196 18.72 -1.52 -20.29
CA ALA A 196 19.78 -2.04 -21.14
C ALA A 196 21.20 -1.61 -20.70
N GLY A 197 21.32 -0.79 -19.65
CA GLY A 197 22.59 -0.35 -19.08
C GLY A 197 23.11 0.99 -19.60
N ASP A 198 22.28 1.78 -20.29
CA ASP A 198 22.64 3.15 -20.68
C ASP A 198 22.61 4.08 -19.45
N SER A 199 23.79 4.51 -19.00
CA SER A 199 23.94 5.34 -17.80
C SER A 199 23.43 6.78 -17.97
N ALA A 200 23.46 7.32 -19.19
CA ALA A 200 22.93 8.64 -19.48
C ALA A 200 21.39 8.62 -19.42
N GLN A 201 20.78 7.58 -19.98
CA GLN A 201 19.33 7.39 -19.92
C GLN A 201 18.86 7.05 -18.50
N ALA A 202 19.61 6.24 -17.75
CA ALA A 202 19.35 6.01 -16.33
C ALA A 202 19.36 7.30 -15.53
N SER A 203 20.36 8.16 -15.75
CA SER A 203 20.45 9.47 -15.07
C SER A 203 19.28 10.39 -15.45
N ALA A 204 18.89 10.43 -16.72
CA ALA A 204 17.76 11.23 -17.18
C ALA A 204 16.43 10.74 -16.59
N LEU A 205 16.22 9.42 -16.55
CA LEU A 205 15.05 8.79 -15.95
C LEU A 205 14.97 9.10 -14.44
N ALA A 206 16.06 8.97 -13.70
CA ALA A 206 16.11 9.28 -12.28
C ALA A 206 15.76 10.76 -12.01
N LEU A 207 16.25 11.69 -12.84
CA LEU A 207 15.89 13.11 -12.76
C LEU A 207 14.40 13.35 -13.04
N PHE A 208 13.84 12.67 -14.05
CA PHE A 208 12.43 12.78 -14.40
C PHE A 208 11.53 12.27 -13.26
N ILE A 209 11.81 11.08 -12.74
CA ILE A 209 11.11 10.47 -11.60
C ILE A 209 11.15 11.39 -10.39
N ARG A 210 12.34 11.84 -10.00
CA ARG A 210 12.52 12.73 -8.85
C ARG A 210 11.82 14.07 -9.03
N GLY A 211 11.83 14.60 -10.26
CA GLY A 211 11.12 15.83 -10.61
C GLY A 211 9.61 15.71 -10.42
N GLN A 212 9.00 14.65 -10.94
CA GLN A 212 7.56 14.40 -10.79
C GLN A 212 7.15 14.16 -9.33
N ILE A 213 7.92 13.36 -8.59
CA ILE A 213 7.68 13.14 -7.15
C ILE A 213 7.79 14.46 -6.38
N ARG A 214 8.75 15.33 -6.71
CA ARG A 214 8.85 16.66 -6.10
C ARG A 214 7.58 17.47 -6.35
N GLU A 215 7.05 17.51 -7.58
CA GLU A 215 5.80 18.21 -7.89
C GLU A 215 4.63 17.67 -7.05
N LEU A 216 4.52 16.34 -6.91
CA LEU A 216 3.48 15.70 -6.09
C LEU A 216 3.57 16.09 -4.61
N LEU A 217 4.78 16.24 -4.08
CA LEU A 217 5.00 16.55 -2.66
C LEU A 217 4.99 18.06 -2.33
N THR A 218 5.07 18.95 -3.33
CA THR A 218 5.03 20.41 -3.12
C THR A 218 3.72 21.06 -3.54
N ASN A 219 3.00 20.51 -4.53
CA ASN A 219 1.86 21.21 -5.14
C ASN A 219 0.48 20.75 -4.61
N TYR A 220 0.46 19.72 -3.77
CA TYR A 220 -0.75 19.05 -3.31
C TYR A 220 -0.91 19.07 -1.78
N GLY A 221 -0.01 19.73 -1.04
CA GLY A 221 -0.03 19.79 0.43
C GLY A 221 0.49 18.49 1.07
N ARG A 222 0.05 18.18 2.30
CA ARG A 222 0.46 16.95 3.01
C ARG A 222 0.00 15.70 2.26
N ILE A 223 0.96 14.80 2.02
CA ILE A 223 0.76 13.44 1.51
C ILE A 223 1.26 12.48 2.61
N ASP A 224 0.45 11.51 2.98
CA ASP A 224 0.73 10.57 4.08
C ASP A 224 1.44 9.30 3.57
N ILE A 225 1.16 8.82 2.37
CA ILE A 225 1.82 7.64 1.77
C ILE A 225 2.38 7.96 0.39
N LEU A 226 3.63 7.57 0.14
CA LEU A 226 4.17 7.40 -1.22
C LEU A 226 4.38 5.91 -1.50
N TRP A 227 3.59 5.37 -2.42
CA TRP A 227 3.55 3.94 -2.74
C TRP A 227 4.23 3.69 -4.08
N TYR A 228 5.48 3.22 -4.07
CA TYR A 228 6.24 2.99 -5.29
C TYR A 228 5.92 1.65 -5.93
N ASP A 229 6.16 1.55 -7.24
CA ASP A 229 6.07 0.29 -7.97
C ASP A 229 6.83 0.31 -9.29
N GLY A 230 6.96 -0.84 -9.96
CA GLY A 230 7.47 -0.90 -11.34
C GLY A 230 8.98 -0.70 -11.47
N ALA A 231 9.78 -1.09 -10.47
CA ALA A 231 11.24 -1.10 -10.55
C ALA A 231 11.77 -2.30 -11.36
N TRP A 232 11.17 -2.62 -12.51
CA TRP A 232 11.56 -3.77 -13.33
C TRP A 232 11.24 -3.55 -14.82
N TYR A 233 12.02 -4.15 -15.72
CA TYR A 233 11.76 -4.15 -17.17
C TYR A 233 12.03 -5.54 -17.75
N ASP A 234 11.07 -6.10 -18.52
CA ASP A 234 11.15 -7.44 -19.13
C ASP A 234 11.67 -8.53 -18.17
N GLY A 235 11.11 -8.59 -16.96
CA GLY A 235 11.46 -9.57 -15.94
C GLY A 235 12.79 -9.31 -15.22
N LYS A 236 13.45 -8.16 -15.45
CA LYS A 236 14.68 -7.76 -14.75
C LYS A 236 14.41 -6.60 -13.79
N TYR A 237 14.75 -6.78 -12.52
CA TYR A 237 14.68 -5.69 -11.55
C TYR A 237 15.77 -4.64 -11.80
N LEU A 238 15.37 -3.38 -11.79
CA LEU A 238 16.24 -2.22 -11.83
C LEU A 238 16.67 -1.90 -10.40
N THR A 239 17.97 -1.69 -10.18
CA THR A 239 18.49 -1.42 -8.84
C THR A 239 18.15 0.02 -8.40
N PRO A 240 18.07 0.30 -7.08
CA PRO A 240 17.84 1.66 -6.59
C PRO A 240 18.91 2.65 -7.05
N GLU A 241 20.13 2.21 -7.38
CA GLU A 241 21.18 3.06 -7.95
C GLU A 241 20.84 3.49 -9.38
N ILE A 242 20.31 2.58 -10.21
CA ILE A 242 19.91 2.89 -11.60
C ILE A 242 18.77 3.93 -11.59
N LEU A 243 17.83 3.80 -10.65
CA LEU A 243 16.67 4.66 -10.53
C LEU A 243 16.92 5.92 -9.66
N GLY A 244 18.09 6.07 -9.05
CA GLY A 244 18.42 7.20 -8.16
C GLY A 244 17.51 7.30 -6.93
N MET A 245 17.13 6.16 -6.34
CA MET A 245 16.13 6.11 -5.27
C MET A 245 16.66 6.58 -3.92
N ALA A 246 17.98 6.56 -3.68
CA ALA A 246 18.56 7.07 -2.44
C ALA A 246 18.33 8.58 -2.31
N GLU A 247 18.70 9.34 -3.35
CA GLU A 247 18.51 10.78 -3.42
C GLU A 247 17.02 11.14 -3.49
N THR A 248 16.23 10.33 -4.18
CA THR A 248 14.78 10.55 -4.29
C THR A 248 14.11 10.38 -2.92
N ASN A 249 14.39 9.29 -2.19
CA ASN A 249 13.81 9.10 -0.86
C ASN A 249 14.34 10.12 0.16
N ALA A 250 15.60 10.54 0.06
CA ALA A 250 16.12 11.63 0.90
C ALA A 250 15.33 12.93 0.69
N MET A 251 15.10 13.31 -0.57
CA MET A 251 14.25 14.46 -0.92
C MET A 251 12.81 14.30 -0.40
N VAL A 252 12.22 13.12 -0.53
CA VAL A 252 10.86 12.85 -0.05
C VAL A 252 10.76 13.14 1.46
N ARG A 253 11.73 12.68 2.25
CA ARG A 253 11.77 12.91 3.71
C ARG A 253 12.08 14.36 4.08
N GLU A 254 12.86 15.06 3.26
CA GLU A 254 13.10 16.50 3.44
C GLU A 254 11.82 17.31 3.23
N LEU A 255 11.06 17.00 2.16
CA LEU A 255 9.84 17.71 1.81
C LEU A 255 8.67 17.38 2.74
N GLN A 256 8.54 16.12 3.16
CA GLN A 256 7.44 15.61 3.96
C GLN A 256 7.98 14.67 5.06
N PRO A 257 8.42 15.19 6.22
CA PRO A 257 9.08 14.37 7.25
C PRO A 257 8.22 13.22 7.80
N ASP A 258 6.89 13.35 7.78
CA ASP A 258 5.94 12.37 8.31
C ASP A 258 5.41 11.38 7.26
N ILE A 259 5.73 11.57 5.96
CA ILE A 259 5.27 10.65 4.91
C ILE A 259 5.78 9.24 5.18
N ILE A 260 5.04 8.21 4.80
CA ILE A 260 5.49 6.81 4.84
C ILE A 260 5.69 6.27 3.42
N ILE A 261 6.64 5.37 3.24
CA ILE A 261 7.11 4.85 1.96
C ILE A 261 7.14 3.32 2.03
N ASN A 262 6.64 2.64 0.99
CA ASN A 262 6.76 1.18 0.90
C ASN A 262 8.20 0.73 0.56
N ASP A 263 8.43 -0.60 0.52
CA ASP A 263 9.74 -1.22 0.24
C ASP A 263 10.05 -1.35 -1.27
N ARG A 264 9.16 -0.89 -2.15
CA ARG A 264 9.27 -1.11 -3.60
C ARG A 264 10.19 -0.14 -4.35
N SER A 265 10.80 0.82 -3.65
CA SER A 265 11.90 1.59 -4.24
C SER A 265 13.21 0.79 -4.35
N GLY A 266 13.23 -0.47 -3.92
CA GLY A 266 14.46 -1.26 -3.76
C GLY A 266 15.30 -0.87 -2.53
N LEU A 267 14.77 0.01 -1.69
CA LEU A 267 15.35 0.39 -0.39
C LEU A 267 14.43 -0.09 0.72
N GLY A 268 14.92 -0.07 1.97
CA GLY A 268 14.21 -0.65 3.10
C GLY A 268 12.79 -0.12 3.32
N GLY A 269 12.47 1.15 3.04
CA GLY A 269 11.13 1.74 3.27
C GLY A 269 10.66 1.68 4.74
N ASP A 270 9.43 2.11 5.01
CA ASP A 270 8.82 2.06 6.35
C ASP A 270 7.98 0.80 6.57
N PHE A 271 7.34 0.28 5.52
CA PHE A 271 6.54 -0.94 5.59
C PHE A 271 6.79 -1.86 4.40
N SER A 272 6.59 -3.16 4.61
CA SER A 272 6.72 -4.18 3.57
C SER A 272 5.42 -4.42 2.83
N THR A 273 5.51 -4.78 1.56
CA THR A 273 4.33 -5.05 0.73
C THR A 273 4.22 -6.54 0.38
N CYS A 274 3.01 -7.09 0.48
CA CYS A 274 2.68 -8.38 -0.12
C CYS A 274 1.46 -8.22 -1.02
N GLU A 275 1.51 -8.83 -2.21
CA GLU A 275 0.51 -8.62 -3.25
C GLU A 275 -0.29 -9.90 -3.48
N ASN A 276 -1.63 -9.79 -3.44
CA ASN A 276 -2.61 -10.88 -3.65
C ASN A 276 -2.55 -12.06 -2.67
N GLU A 277 -1.50 -12.19 -1.88
CA GLU A 277 -1.36 -13.20 -0.85
C GLU A 277 -0.95 -12.56 0.48
N CYS A 278 -1.65 -12.94 1.54
CA CYS A 278 -1.35 -12.47 2.90
C CYS A 278 -0.05 -13.11 3.40
N ARG A 279 1.07 -12.38 3.26
CA ARG A 279 2.38 -12.79 3.76
C ARG A 279 2.86 -11.80 4.83
N PRO A 280 2.58 -12.06 6.11
CA PRO A 280 2.98 -11.14 7.17
C PRO A 280 4.50 -10.95 7.22
N ALA A 281 4.93 -9.70 7.39
CA ALA A 281 6.34 -9.42 7.60
C ALA A 281 6.85 -10.01 8.94
N PRO A 282 8.18 -10.10 9.14
CA PRO A 282 8.75 -10.45 10.45
C PRO A 282 8.24 -9.54 11.58
N MET A 283 8.31 -10.03 12.83
CA MET A 283 7.89 -9.24 13.99
C MET A 283 8.70 -7.93 14.08
N GLY A 284 8.02 -6.82 14.36
CA GLY A 284 8.64 -5.49 14.42
C GLY A 284 8.74 -4.78 13.07
N ARG A 285 8.33 -5.41 11.96
CA ARG A 285 8.21 -4.78 10.65
C ARG A 285 6.74 -4.58 10.30
N ASP A 286 6.36 -3.33 10.06
CA ASP A 286 5.04 -2.97 9.55
C ASP A 286 4.87 -3.49 8.11
N TRP A 287 3.65 -3.85 7.73
CA TRP A 287 3.36 -4.41 6.41
C TRP A 287 1.93 -4.16 5.94
N GLU A 288 1.75 -4.23 4.62
CA GLU A 288 0.49 -4.04 3.94
C GLU A 288 0.29 -5.13 2.89
N MET A 289 -0.89 -5.76 2.92
CA MET A 289 -1.37 -6.56 1.81
C MET A 289 -2.16 -5.67 0.85
N CYS A 290 -1.75 -5.60 -0.41
CA CYS A 290 -2.59 -5.05 -1.46
C CYS A 290 -3.27 -6.18 -2.24
N THR A 291 -4.56 -6.03 -2.57
CA THR A 291 -5.27 -6.96 -3.46
C THR A 291 -6.52 -6.31 -4.07
N CYS A 292 -7.10 -6.98 -5.06
CA CYS A 292 -8.32 -6.56 -5.76
C CYS A 292 -9.58 -7.20 -5.16
N ILE A 293 -10.73 -6.54 -5.33
CA ILE A 293 -12.03 -7.16 -5.03
C ILE A 293 -12.28 -8.32 -5.99
N ASN A 294 -11.99 -8.12 -7.27
CA ASN A 294 -11.87 -9.13 -8.32
C ASN A 294 -10.39 -9.49 -8.52
N ASP A 295 -9.93 -9.74 -9.75
CA ASP A 295 -8.57 -10.26 -10.02
C ASP A 295 -7.64 -9.24 -10.70
N ILE A 296 -8.19 -8.23 -11.38
CA ILE A 296 -7.41 -7.22 -12.12
C ILE A 296 -7.45 -5.85 -11.42
N TRP A 297 -6.33 -5.11 -11.41
CA TRP A 297 -6.23 -3.81 -10.74
C TRP A 297 -7.00 -2.73 -11.50
N GLY A 298 -6.66 -2.52 -12.78
CA GLY A 298 -7.39 -1.62 -13.67
C GLY A 298 -8.72 -2.21 -14.12
N TYR A 299 -9.62 -1.36 -14.63
CA TYR A 299 -10.94 -1.83 -15.04
C TYR A 299 -10.85 -2.87 -16.17
N CYS A 300 -11.47 -4.03 -15.94
CA CYS A 300 -11.61 -5.11 -16.89
C CYS A 300 -13.10 -5.48 -17.03
N GLU A 301 -13.68 -5.36 -18.22
CA GLU A 301 -15.13 -5.55 -18.43
C GLU A 301 -15.59 -6.98 -18.18
N HIS A 302 -14.68 -7.95 -18.36
CA HIS A 302 -14.98 -9.38 -18.29
C HIS A 302 -14.30 -10.09 -17.12
N ASP A 303 -13.81 -9.34 -16.13
CA ASP A 303 -13.38 -9.92 -14.86
C ASP A 303 -14.57 -10.00 -13.90
N TYR A 304 -15.16 -11.19 -13.81
CA TYR A 304 -16.33 -11.48 -12.97
C TYR A 304 -15.97 -12.19 -11.67
N ASN A 305 -14.69 -12.45 -11.39
CA ASN A 305 -14.26 -13.26 -10.25
C ASN A 305 -14.18 -12.44 -8.95
N TYR A 306 -15.30 -11.82 -8.59
CA TYR A 306 -15.39 -11.00 -7.39
C TYR A 306 -15.35 -11.86 -6.13
N LYS A 307 -14.43 -11.56 -5.22
CA LYS A 307 -14.39 -12.09 -3.86
C LYS A 307 -15.74 -11.85 -3.17
N THR A 308 -16.21 -12.84 -2.44
CA THR A 308 -17.46 -12.73 -1.67
C THR A 308 -17.26 -11.81 -0.47
N PHE A 309 -18.37 -11.32 0.09
CA PHE A 309 -18.35 -10.56 1.35
C PHE A 309 -17.56 -11.28 2.46
N ASN A 310 -17.80 -12.58 2.65
CA ASN A 310 -17.08 -13.38 3.65
C ASN A 310 -15.57 -13.45 3.38
N GLN A 311 -15.16 -13.55 2.11
CA GLN A 311 -13.73 -13.54 1.76
C GLN A 311 -13.09 -12.18 2.07
N LEU A 312 -13.79 -11.08 1.81
CA LEU A 312 -13.30 -9.73 2.09
C LEU A 312 -13.17 -9.47 3.61
N VAL A 313 -14.19 -9.84 4.40
CA VAL A 313 -14.12 -9.76 5.86
C VAL A 313 -12.98 -10.63 6.39
N PHE A 314 -12.86 -11.86 5.91
CA PHE A 314 -11.77 -12.74 6.33
C PHE A 314 -10.40 -12.15 6.00
N LEU A 315 -10.19 -11.59 4.80
CA LEU A 315 -8.93 -10.96 4.43
C LEU A 315 -8.59 -9.78 5.36
N LEU A 316 -9.55 -8.92 5.66
CA LEU A 316 -9.37 -7.79 6.56
C LEU A 316 -8.96 -8.24 7.97
N VAL A 317 -9.72 -9.17 8.55
CA VAL A 317 -9.42 -9.75 9.86
C VAL A 317 -8.06 -10.43 9.87
N ASN A 318 -7.74 -11.21 8.83
CA ASN A 318 -6.50 -11.95 8.73
C ASN A 318 -5.28 -11.02 8.61
N CYS A 319 -5.39 -9.88 7.93
CA CYS A 319 -4.34 -8.87 7.91
C CYS A 319 -4.20 -8.19 9.26
N ALA A 320 -5.30 -7.67 9.82
CA ALA A 320 -5.31 -6.90 11.06
C ALA A 320 -4.75 -7.71 12.25
N THR A 321 -5.19 -8.96 12.41
CA THR A 321 -4.75 -9.86 13.50
C THR A 321 -3.29 -10.28 13.38
N GLN A 322 -2.73 -10.21 12.17
CA GLN A 322 -1.31 -10.45 11.88
C GLN A 322 -0.48 -9.16 11.85
N GLY A 323 -1.03 -8.05 12.35
CA GLY A 323 -0.33 -6.78 12.50
C GLY A 323 -0.15 -5.98 11.22
N GLY A 324 -0.79 -6.38 10.12
CA GLY A 324 -0.71 -5.68 8.85
C GLY A 324 -1.97 -4.89 8.53
N ASN A 325 -1.89 -4.18 7.41
CA ASN A 325 -3.02 -3.49 6.82
C ASN A 325 -3.50 -4.22 5.55
N LEU A 326 -4.79 -4.08 5.24
CA LEU A 326 -5.35 -4.45 3.94
C LEU A 326 -5.60 -3.18 3.11
N LEU A 327 -4.98 -3.10 1.95
CA LEU A 327 -5.21 -2.09 0.93
C LEU A 327 -6.02 -2.72 -0.22
N LEU A 328 -7.33 -2.45 -0.24
CA LEU A 328 -8.28 -3.12 -1.13
C LEU A 328 -8.63 -2.23 -2.33
N ASN A 329 -8.45 -2.77 -3.54
CA ASN A 329 -8.57 -2.00 -4.78
C ASN A 329 -10.00 -1.88 -5.31
N ILE A 330 -10.34 -0.70 -5.83
CA ILE A 330 -11.40 -0.48 -6.80
C ILE A 330 -10.83 -0.15 -8.18
N SER A 331 -11.62 -0.43 -9.22
CA SER A 331 -11.23 -0.29 -10.62
C SER A 331 -12.26 0.56 -11.36
N PRO A 332 -12.27 1.90 -11.19
CA PRO A 332 -13.26 2.74 -11.85
C PRO A 332 -13.21 2.61 -13.37
N ARG A 333 -14.39 2.71 -14.00
CA ARG A 333 -14.55 2.71 -15.46
C ARG A 333 -13.96 3.98 -16.07
N GLY A 334 -13.84 4.03 -17.40
CA GLY A 334 -13.35 5.22 -18.11
C GLY A 334 -14.13 6.51 -17.80
N ASP A 335 -15.44 6.41 -17.57
CA ASP A 335 -16.30 7.54 -17.17
C ASP A 335 -16.18 7.92 -15.67
N GLY A 336 -15.34 7.20 -14.93
CA GLY A 336 -15.09 7.37 -13.51
C GLY A 336 -16.14 6.73 -12.59
N SER A 337 -17.14 6.01 -13.10
CA SER A 337 -18.06 5.25 -12.25
C SER A 337 -17.39 4.01 -11.66
N VAL A 338 -17.75 3.65 -10.42
CA VAL A 338 -17.28 2.39 -9.79
C VAL A 338 -18.19 1.25 -10.25
N PRO A 339 -17.66 0.06 -10.62
CA PRO A 339 -18.50 -1.10 -10.90
C PRO A 339 -19.40 -1.44 -9.71
N GLU A 340 -20.70 -1.64 -9.96
CA GLU A 340 -21.73 -1.87 -8.93
C GLU A 340 -21.37 -3.04 -7.99
N GLU A 341 -20.79 -4.11 -8.53
CA GLU A 341 -20.34 -5.27 -7.76
C GLU A 341 -19.25 -4.91 -6.73
N GLN A 342 -18.37 -3.96 -7.06
CA GLN A 342 -17.33 -3.46 -6.15
C GLN A 342 -17.94 -2.54 -5.09
N GLU A 343 -18.82 -1.61 -5.48
CA GLU A 343 -19.52 -0.71 -4.56
C GLU A 343 -20.38 -1.47 -3.54
N ARG A 344 -21.18 -2.44 -4.00
CA ARG A 344 -22.05 -3.25 -3.12
C ARG A 344 -21.25 -4.02 -2.08
N ARG A 345 -20.12 -4.62 -2.47
CA ARG A 345 -19.26 -5.38 -1.56
C ARG A 345 -18.57 -4.50 -0.53
N LEU A 346 -18.02 -3.37 -0.96
CA LEU A 346 -17.42 -2.40 -0.04
C LEU A 346 -18.43 -1.82 0.94
N SER A 347 -19.63 -1.51 0.46
CA SER A 347 -20.72 -1.04 1.33
C SER A 347 -21.13 -2.10 2.37
N ALA A 348 -21.17 -3.38 1.98
CA ALA A 348 -21.42 -4.48 2.92
C ALA A 348 -20.30 -4.64 3.96
N VAL A 349 -19.03 -4.50 3.56
CA VAL A 349 -17.89 -4.47 4.50
C VAL A 349 -18.00 -3.26 5.46
N GLY A 350 -18.38 -2.09 4.94
CA GLY A 350 -18.65 -0.90 5.76
C GLY A 350 -19.73 -1.15 6.83
N ALA A 351 -20.87 -1.71 6.44
CA ALA A 351 -21.95 -2.05 7.36
C ALA A 351 -21.51 -3.05 8.44
N TRP A 352 -20.67 -4.03 8.10
CA TRP A 352 -20.08 -4.95 9.07
C TRP A 352 -19.15 -4.22 10.06
N LEU A 353 -18.33 -3.28 9.56
CA LEU A 353 -17.42 -2.48 10.38
C LEU A 353 -18.13 -1.50 11.32
N GLU A 354 -19.37 -1.09 11.07
CA GLU A 354 -20.16 -0.29 12.01
C GLU A 354 -20.35 -1.02 13.36
N THR A 355 -20.47 -2.35 13.32
CA THR A 355 -20.63 -3.18 14.52
C THR A 355 -19.30 -3.76 15.01
N HIS A 356 -18.41 -4.11 14.09
CA HIS A 356 -17.19 -4.87 14.40
C HIS A 356 -15.90 -4.04 14.32
N GLY A 357 -15.97 -2.74 14.04
CA GLY A 357 -14.79 -1.90 13.81
C GLY A 357 -13.82 -1.87 15.00
N GLU A 358 -14.30 -2.03 16.23
CA GLU A 358 -13.44 -2.07 17.42
C GLU A 358 -12.51 -3.30 17.48
N SER A 359 -12.87 -4.39 16.79
CA SER A 359 -12.02 -5.59 16.67
C SER A 359 -11.04 -5.54 15.50
N ILE A 360 -11.05 -4.46 14.72
CA ILE A 360 -10.13 -4.22 13.60
C ILE A 360 -9.20 -3.06 13.91
N PHE A 361 -9.75 -1.86 14.15
CA PHE A 361 -8.93 -0.65 14.21
C PHE A 361 -8.10 -0.56 15.50
N GLY A 362 -6.79 -0.40 15.32
CA GLY A 362 -5.84 -0.32 16.43
C GLY A 362 -5.53 -1.64 17.14
N VAL A 363 -5.88 -2.78 16.55
CA VAL A 363 -5.52 -4.09 17.13
C VAL A 363 -4.06 -4.44 16.91
N GLU A 364 -3.51 -5.19 17.87
CA GLU A 364 -2.12 -5.61 17.91
C GLU A 364 -1.93 -7.00 17.32
N ARG A 365 -0.73 -7.25 16.78
CA ARG A 365 -0.32 -8.59 16.36
C ARG A 365 -0.07 -9.46 17.58
N LEU A 366 -0.61 -10.66 17.57
CA LEU A 366 -0.48 -11.61 18.68
C LEU A 366 0.39 -12.82 18.28
N PRO A 367 1.72 -12.76 18.47
CA PRO A 367 2.59 -13.88 18.14
C PRO A 367 2.22 -15.14 18.94
N GLY A 368 2.04 -16.25 18.23
CA GLY A 368 1.74 -17.56 18.81
C GLY A 368 0.30 -17.73 19.28
N ALA A 369 -0.60 -16.75 19.04
CA ALA A 369 -2.02 -16.95 19.28
C ALA A 369 -2.56 -18.02 18.31
N PHE A 370 -3.25 -19.01 18.86
CA PHE A 370 -3.86 -20.08 18.07
C PHE A 370 -5.33 -20.19 18.44
N PHE A 371 -6.20 -20.14 17.43
CA PHE A 371 -7.64 -20.29 17.60
C PHE A 371 -8.22 -21.09 16.42
N PRO A 372 -8.50 -22.40 16.61
CA PRO A 372 -9.00 -23.25 15.54
C PRO A 372 -10.29 -22.75 14.88
N ALA A 373 -11.15 -22.08 15.66
CA ALA A 373 -12.43 -21.59 15.20
C ALA A 373 -12.35 -20.21 14.51
N GLY A 374 -11.16 -19.60 14.40
CA GLY A 374 -10.99 -18.39 13.60
C GLY A 374 -9.72 -17.59 13.90
N ARG A 375 -9.87 -16.33 14.33
CA ARG A 375 -8.75 -15.42 14.65
C ARG A 375 -8.95 -14.71 15.98
N ILE A 376 -7.85 -14.29 16.59
CA ILE A 376 -7.85 -13.48 17.80
C ILE A 376 -7.20 -12.14 17.48
N ALA A 377 -7.89 -11.05 17.81
CA ALA A 377 -7.34 -9.71 17.88
C ALA A 377 -7.25 -9.26 19.34
N ARG A 378 -6.35 -8.33 19.64
CA ARG A 378 -6.22 -7.69 20.96
C ARG A 378 -6.14 -6.19 20.80
N LYS A 379 -6.80 -5.48 21.70
CA LYS A 379 -6.61 -4.04 21.93
C LYS A 379 -6.59 -3.78 23.43
N ALA A 380 -5.46 -3.31 23.95
CA ALA A 380 -5.24 -3.18 25.40
C ALA A 380 -5.55 -4.50 26.14
N GLU A 381 -6.39 -4.50 27.18
CA GLU A 381 -6.77 -5.73 27.92
C GLU A 381 -7.98 -6.48 27.33
N THR A 382 -8.46 -6.05 26.15
CA THR A 382 -9.61 -6.66 25.48
C THR A 382 -9.16 -7.62 24.39
N LEU A 383 -9.73 -8.82 24.39
CA LEU A 383 -9.63 -9.77 23.30
C LEU A 383 -10.89 -9.71 22.43
N TYR A 384 -10.70 -9.84 21.13
CA TYR A 384 -11.76 -10.04 20.16
C TYR A 384 -11.57 -11.39 19.47
N LEU A 385 -12.55 -12.26 19.63
CA LEU A 385 -12.57 -13.58 19.02
C LEU A 385 -13.41 -13.50 17.75
N HIS A 386 -12.75 -13.55 16.59
CA HIS A 386 -13.40 -13.64 15.29
C HIS A 386 -13.70 -15.11 15.00
N ALA A 387 -14.96 -15.53 15.16
CA ALA A 387 -15.37 -16.93 15.06
C ALA A 387 -15.95 -17.24 13.68
N PHE A 388 -15.07 -17.59 12.74
CA PHE A 388 -15.41 -18.04 11.39
C PHE A 388 -16.00 -19.46 11.36
N TYR A 389 -15.66 -20.29 12.35
CA TYR A 389 -16.15 -21.66 12.49
C TYR A 389 -16.86 -21.81 13.84
N TRP A 390 -18.19 -21.77 13.81
CA TRP A 390 -18.99 -21.75 15.02
C TRP A 390 -19.02 -23.11 15.74
N PRO A 391 -18.64 -23.19 17.03
CA PRO A 391 -18.54 -24.46 17.74
C PRO A 391 -19.85 -24.93 18.39
N GLY A 392 -20.92 -24.14 18.32
CA GLY A 392 -22.18 -24.39 19.02
C GLY A 392 -22.22 -23.64 20.36
N THR A 393 -22.63 -24.32 21.43
CA THR A 393 -22.96 -23.66 22.72
C THR A 393 -21.76 -23.41 23.64
N VAL A 394 -20.62 -24.03 23.35
CA VAL A 394 -19.38 -23.88 24.13
C VAL A 394 -18.21 -23.67 23.18
N MET A 395 -17.39 -22.64 23.45
CA MET A 395 -16.17 -22.36 22.72
C MET A 395 -14.97 -22.43 23.66
N ARG A 396 -13.90 -23.07 23.20
CA ARG A 396 -12.63 -23.16 23.92
C ARG A 396 -11.54 -22.52 23.08
N VAL A 397 -10.84 -21.56 23.66
CA VAL A 397 -9.68 -20.91 23.07
C VAL A 397 -8.45 -21.37 23.86
N PRO A 398 -7.76 -22.42 23.39
CA PRO A 398 -6.58 -22.94 24.07
C PRO A 398 -5.42 -21.97 23.91
N ASP A 399 -4.42 -22.12 24.78
CA ASP A 399 -3.13 -21.45 24.66
C ASP A 399 -3.27 -19.94 24.41
N VAL A 400 -4.01 -19.23 25.26
CA VAL A 400 -3.98 -17.76 25.28
C VAL A 400 -2.73 -17.36 26.08
N PRO A 401 -1.61 -16.89 25.47
CA PRO A 401 -0.43 -16.54 26.22
C PRO A 401 -0.74 -15.57 27.36
N LYS A 402 -0.15 -15.79 28.55
CA LYS A 402 -0.23 -14.82 29.67
C LYS A 402 0.25 -13.41 29.30
N ARG A 403 1.06 -13.28 28.25
CA ARG A 403 1.46 -11.97 27.71
C ARG A 403 0.34 -11.26 26.93
N MET A 404 -0.68 -11.98 26.47
CA MET A 404 -1.85 -11.45 25.76
C MET A 404 -2.90 -10.89 26.72
N VAL A 405 -2.95 -11.42 27.94
CA VAL A 405 -3.95 -11.06 28.93
C VAL A 405 -3.33 -11.06 30.31
N ASN A 406 -3.43 -9.96 31.06
CA ASN A 406 -2.94 -9.92 32.44
C ASN A 406 -3.98 -10.49 33.42
N TRP A 407 -4.48 -11.71 33.14
CA TRP A 407 -5.57 -12.33 33.89
C TRP A 407 -5.04 -13.34 34.91
N ALA A 408 -5.49 -13.19 36.16
CA ALA A 408 -5.22 -14.12 37.24
C ALA A 408 -6.21 -15.31 37.18
N PRO A 409 -5.73 -16.56 37.05
CA PRO A 409 -6.58 -17.75 36.96
C PRO A 409 -7.56 -17.83 38.12
N GLY A 410 -8.85 -18.04 37.84
CA GLY A 410 -9.91 -18.14 38.84
C GLY A 410 -10.15 -16.89 39.69
N ARG A 411 -9.50 -15.76 39.38
CA ARG A 411 -9.60 -14.49 40.12
C ARG A 411 -10.04 -13.32 39.25
N THR A 412 -9.62 -13.27 37.99
CA THR A 412 -10.11 -12.26 37.05
C THR A 412 -11.53 -12.65 36.62
N VAL A 413 -12.50 -11.82 37.01
CA VAL A 413 -13.86 -11.90 36.48
C VAL A 413 -13.82 -11.36 35.05
N LEU A 414 -14.34 -12.11 34.10
CA LEU A 414 -14.39 -11.73 32.69
C LEU A 414 -15.82 -11.36 32.29
N SER A 415 -15.94 -10.31 31.49
CA SER A 415 -17.14 -10.00 30.73
C SER A 415 -16.96 -10.50 29.29
N GLY A 416 -18.02 -11.09 28.74
CA GLY A 416 -18.08 -11.53 27.35
C GLY A 416 -19.33 -10.97 26.68
N GLU A 417 -19.22 -10.57 25.42
CA GLU A 417 -20.35 -10.03 24.65
C GLU A 417 -20.22 -10.38 23.17
N ILE A 418 -21.32 -10.85 22.55
CA ILE A 418 -21.39 -10.99 21.09
C ILE A 418 -21.78 -9.65 20.47
N LEU A 419 -20.86 -9.04 19.71
CA LEU A 419 -21.02 -7.66 19.23
C LEU A 419 -22.27 -7.45 18.36
N THR A 420 -22.65 -8.44 17.54
CA THR A 420 -23.84 -8.34 16.68
C THR A 420 -25.16 -8.32 17.43
N THR A 421 -25.21 -8.86 18.65
CA THR A 421 -26.48 -9.05 19.39
C THR A 421 -26.51 -8.36 20.74
N GLY A 422 -25.36 -7.91 21.24
CA GLY A 422 -25.20 -7.47 22.62
C GLY A 422 -25.38 -8.58 23.67
N MET A 423 -25.49 -9.84 23.24
CA MET A 423 -25.73 -10.95 24.16
C MET A 423 -24.50 -11.19 25.04
N SER A 424 -24.70 -11.14 26.36
CA SER A 424 -23.64 -11.47 27.32
C SER A 424 -23.26 -12.95 27.25
N VAL A 425 -21.97 -13.23 27.34
CA VAL A 425 -21.40 -14.58 27.28
C VAL A 425 -20.69 -14.87 28.59
N ARG A 426 -20.91 -16.06 29.15
CA ARG A 426 -20.17 -16.49 30.35
C ARG A 426 -18.75 -16.86 29.96
N CYS A 427 -17.77 -16.17 30.54
CA CYS A 427 -16.36 -16.39 30.26
C CYS A 427 -15.62 -16.89 31.51
N GLY A 428 -14.78 -17.92 31.34
CA GLY A 428 -13.94 -18.46 32.39
C GLY A 428 -12.50 -18.63 31.90
N TRP A 429 -11.53 -18.32 32.77
CA TRP A 429 -10.10 -18.47 32.50
C TRP A 429 -9.44 -19.37 33.55
N ASP A 430 -8.90 -20.50 33.11
CA ASP A 430 -8.24 -21.49 33.97
C ASP A 430 -6.72 -21.34 34.07
N GLY A 431 -6.15 -20.33 33.38
CA GLY A 431 -4.70 -20.10 33.30
C GLY A 431 -4.03 -20.59 32.03
N SER A 432 -4.76 -21.35 31.21
CA SER A 432 -4.32 -21.83 29.89
C SER A 432 -5.37 -21.63 28.80
N THR A 433 -6.64 -21.89 29.13
CA THR A 433 -7.76 -21.94 28.19
C THR A 433 -8.82 -20.93 28.61
N LEU A 434 -9.25 -20.11 27.65
CA LEU A 434 -10.45 -19.29 27.79
C LEU A 434 -11.65 -20.13 27.35
N VAL A 435 -12.63 -20.29 28.23
CA VAL A 435 -13.87 -21.03 27.99
C VAL A 435 -15.02 -20.04 27.93
N LEU A 436 -15.80 -20.11 26.86
CA LEU A 436 -17.03 -19.36 26.68
C LEU A 436 -18.21 -20.34 26.66
N ASP A 437 -19.20 -20.10 27.50
CA ASP A 437 -20.36 -20.97 27.71
C ASP A 437 -21.67 -20.17 27.51
N GLY A 438 -22.74 -20.86 27.10
CA GLY A 438 -24.05 -20.27 26.87
C GLY A 438 -24.16 -19.57 25.52
N LEU A 439 -23.31 -19.94 24.56
CA LEU A 439 -23.37 -19.44 23.19
C LEU A 439 -24.63 -19.98 22.47
N PRO A 440 -25.17 -19.26 21.46
CA PRO A 440 -26.28 -19.78 20.67
C PRO A 440 -25.88 -21.01 19.86
N ALA A 441 -26.83 -21.89 19.57
CA ALA A 441 -26.57 -23.12 18.81
C ALA A 441 -26.12 -22.84 17.36
N SER A 442 -26.43 -21.66 16.82
CA SER A 442 -26.01 -21.20 15.49
C SER A 442 -25.35 -19.84 15.58
N PRO A 443 -24.40 -19.51 14.69
CA PRO A 443 -23.71 -18.23 14.74
C PRO A 443 -24.68 -17.07 14.47
N PRO A 444 -24.70 -16.02 15.31
CA PRO A 444 -25.46 -14.81 15.07
C PRO A 444 -25.08 -14.08 13.77
N ASP A 445 -23.79 -14.12 13.40
CA ASP A 445 -23.29 -13.66 12.09
C ASP A 445 -22.58 -14.80 11.37
N LYS A 446 -23.06 -15.12 10.16
CA LYS A 446 -22.54 -16.22 9.33
C LYS A 446 -21.23 -15.89 8.62
N ALA A 447 -20.87 -14.61 8.50
CA ALA A 447 -19.60 -14.18 7.93
C ALA A 447 -18.51 -14.16 9.00
N ASP A 448 -18.78 -13.53 10.15
CA ASP A 448 -17.87 -13.49 11.28
C ASP A 448 -18.63 -13.09 12.56
N THR A 449 -18.84 -14.04 13.48
CA THR A 449 -19.36 -13.69 14.80
C THR A 449 -18.21 -13.26 15.70
N VAL A 450 -18.16 -11.96 16.02
CA VAL A 450 -17.14 -11.40 16.90
C VAL A 450 -17.60 -11.40 18.36
N ILE A 451 -16.80 -11.99 19.24
CA ILE A 451 -17.02 -12.00 20.69
C ILE A 451 -15.95 -11.14 21.35
N ARG A 452 -16.37 -10.09 22.06
CA ARG A 452 -15.50 -9.24 22.89
C ARG A 452 -15.36 -9.87 24.27
N VAL A 453 -14.13 -10.00 24.76
CA VAL A 453 -13.82 -10.53 26.11
C VAL A 453 -12.84 -9.61 26.81
N SER A 454 -13.19 -9.16 28.02
CA SER A 454 -12.36 -8.24 28.83
C SER A 454 -12.55 -8.49 30.34
N PRO A 455 -11.63 -8.01 31.21
CA PRO A 455 -11.88 -7.97 32.65
C PRO A 455 -13.17 -7.20 32.99
N ALA A 456 -13.96 -7.70 33.92
CA ALA A 456 -15.18 -7.02 34.35
C ALA A 456 -14.87 -5.70 35.06
N GLY A 457 -15.60 -4.63 34.71
CA GLY A 457 -15.48 -3.30 35.32
C GLY A 457 -14.49 -2.35 34.64
N VAL A 458 -14.02 -2.68 33.43
CA VAL A 458 -13.26 -1.78 32.53
C VAL A 458 -14.22 -1.03 31.61
#